data_AF-A0A8W8LU61-F1
#
_entry.id   AF-A0A8W8LU61-F1
#
_cell.length_a   1.000
_cell.length_b   1.000
_cell.length_c   1.000
_cell.angle_alpha   90.00
_cell.angle_beta   90.00
_cell.angle_gamma   90.00
#
_symmetry.space_group_name_H-M   'P 1'
#
loop_
_entity.id
_entity.type
_entity.pdbx_description
1 polymer ?
#
loop_
_entity_poly.entity_id
_entity_poly.type
_entity_poly.pdbx_seq_one_letter_code
_entity_poly.pdbx_strand_id
1 'polypeptide(L)'
;MGISGLTTFMKNNPQLAKEFPLQSTKVVIDGNSLYHFIFYYNQVDSLHGGDYDHYALKIREFFSLLHTCNIQPYVVLDGGNEPDGMKFETIQNRMKHRLKLVNQLAKNEKDICKVMPILAFDTFRAVLQEIRIPLAVCDFEADKEIGLLANKLNCPVLSNDKNESSLYSLLFGKQPDIVRKTIRGFNKSVIPEWYVREHRKGILPPRSMDIVTLHRTFLTPQVESSSSQASSYKCSEKLRAFMYWILLSEDIAVLELKEGLITDKECAVEEYDQKDDFNMSRFVHPLQTLTQHCTLPKLSEIKDLSTPDKENILRMILNTDSLRKYRMTKDLELVIGIILFWVKEAEPKVTLHHLQSVLVCMIMLKVKWVLLQGGDTGSEKNLIETAILNMTDKSLEEVGANLITYNTELKDSVNNPVKSELIHGFAQLQTCIMATMHFNSLLLHPFPSPCIPHIFSGTFLYNFCLELKEQKDPDFFIHELLVKGSQLTESYQCLFDAVMESIDPNRLEQATKYLNEKLFCKGRRPKLVENVLLTTSNKFSCLYMRDSEDDD
;
A
#
# COMPACT_ATOMS: atom_id res chain seq x y z
N MET A 1 -1.42 27.17 4.48
CA MET A 1 -2.23 27.72 5.60
C MET A 1 -3.54 28.26 5.03
N GLY A 2 -4.69 27.85 5.55
CA GLY A 2 -6.00 28.23 5.01
C GLY A 2 -6.47 29.63 5.40
N ILE A 3 -7.10 30.35 4.47
CA ILE A 3 -7.74 31.64 4.75
C ILE A 3 -9.20 31.40 5.14
N SER A 4 -9.47 31.41 6.45
CA SER A 4 -10.81 31.23 6.99
C SER A 4 -11.81 32.23 6.38
N GLY A 5 -12.93 31.71 5.85
CA GLY A 5 -14.01 32.53 5.28
C GLY A 5 -13.85 32.89 3.79
N LEU A 6 -12.72 32.58 3.14
CA LEU A 6 -12.49 32.92 1.72
C LEU A 6 -13.53 32.27 0.78
N THR A 7 -13.80 30.98 0.95
CA THR A 7 -14.85 30.28 0.17
C THR A 7 -16.20 30.95 0.31
N THR A 8 -16.61 31.32 1.53
CA THR A 8 -17.89 32.00 1.78
C THR A 8 -17.90 33.39 1.15
N PHE A 9 -16.79 34.13 1.27
CA PHE A 9 -16.62 35.44 0.64
C PHE A 9 -16.77 35.34 -0.88
N MET A 10 -16.17 34.34 -1.51
CA MET A 10 -16.18 34.16 -2.96
C MET A 10 -17.55 33.70 -3.48
N LYS A 11 -18.25 32.84 -2.73
CA LYS A 11 -19.65 32.50 -3.01
C LYS A 11 -20.58 33.72 -2.92
N ASN A 12 -20.30 34.63 -1.99
CA ASN A 12 -21.07 35.88 -1.83
C ASN A 12 -20.68 36.96 -2.85
N ASN A 13 -19.58 36.78 -3.59
CA ASN A 13 -19.07 37.73 -4.56
C ASN A 13 -18.76 37.04 -5.90
N PRO A 14 -19.75 36.46 -6.60
CA PRO A 14 -19.53 35.71 -7.84
C PRO A 14 -18.90 36.56 -8.95
N GLN A 15 -19.03 37.89 -8.90
CA GLN A 15 -18.37 38.82 -9.82
C GLN A 15 -16.83 38.79 -9.75
N LEU A 16 -16.25 38.23 -8.69
CA LEU A 16 -14.80 38.04 -8.54
C LEU A 16 -14.32 36.74 -9.18
N ALA A 17 -15.25 35.83 -9.54
CA ALA A 17 -14.94 34.59 -10.22
C ALA A 17 -15.16 34.74 -11.74
N LYS A 18 -14.30 34.11 -12.53
CA LYS A 18 -14.47 34.00 -13.98
C LYS A 18 -14.65 32.52 -14.31
N GLU A 19 -15.67 32.21 -15.09
CA GLU A 19 -15.84 30.86 -15.63
C GLU A 19 -14.65 30.50 -16.51
N PHE A 20 -14.08 29.33 -16.26
CA PHE A 20 -12.97 28.79 -17.04
C PHE A 20 -13.39 27.43 -17.60
N PRO A 21 -13.63 27.30 -18.92
CA PRO A 21 -13.94 26.02 -19.53
C PRO A 21 -12.73 25.10 -19.45
N LEU A 22 -12.84 24.01 -18.70
CA LEU A 22 -11.80 23.00 -18.58
C LEU A 22 -11.85 22.06 -19.80
N GLN A 23 -11.22 22.48 -20.90
CA GLN A 23 -11.05 21.68 -22.11
C GLN A 23 -9.76 22.06 -22.83
N SER A 24 -9.03 21.08 -23.39
CA SER A 24 -7.81 21.32 -24.18
C SER A 24 -6.77 22.21 -23.47
N THR A 25 -6.56 21.98 -22.17
CA THR A 25 -5.70 22.80 -21.31
C THR A 25 -4.82 21.91 -20.42
N LYS A 26 -3.76 22.50 -19.87
CA LYS A 26 -3.06 21.93 -18.72
C LYS A 26 -3.85 22.21 -17.45
N VAL A 27 -3.66 21.39 -16.41
CA VAL A 27 -4.20 21.65 -15.07
C VAL A 27 -3.16 21.18 -14.05
N VAL A 28 -2.84 22.03 -13.07
CA VAL A 28 -2.09 21.60 -11.88
C VAL A 28 -3.10 21.14 -10.85
N ILE A 29 -2.87 19.99 -10.22
CA ILE A 29 -3.80 19.40 -9.26
C ILE A 29 -3.10 19.25 -7.91
N ASP A 30 -3.74 19.76 -6.87
CA ASP A 30 -3.39 19.43 -5.49
C ASP A 30 -3.74 17.95 -5.24
N GLY A 31 -2.69 17.12 -5.23
CA GLY A 31 -2.84 15.69 -5.08
C GLY A 31 -3.37 15.28 -3.70
N ASN A 32 -3.06 16.03 -2.64
CA ASN A 32 -3.54 15.71 -1.29
C ASN A 32 -5.06 15.85 -1.21
N SER A 33 -5.56 16.97 -1.74
CA SER A 33 -6.99 17.20 -1.87
C SER A 33 -7.66 16.17 -2.79
N LEU A 34 -7.04 15.85 -3.92
CA LEU A 34 -7.63 14.97 -4.93
C LEU A 34 -7.85 13.54 -4.42
N TYR A 35 -6.84 12.91 -3.83
CA TYR A 35 -6.96 11.50 -3.43
C TYR A 35 -8.03 11.36 -2.32
N HIS A 36 -8.13 12.33 -1.40
CA HIS A 36 -9.20 12.37 -0.39
C HIS A 36 -10.57 12.55 -1.05
N PHE A 37 -10.67 13.46 -2.02
CA PHE A 37 -11.91 13.70 -2.76
C PHE A 37 -12.40 12.44 -3.47
N ILE A 38 -11.57 11.78 -4.27
CA ILE A 38 -11.96 10.57 -5.01
C ILE A 38 -12.43 9.48 -4.04
N PHE A 39 -11.71 9.28 -2.93
CA PHE A 39 -12.06 8.25 -1.94
C PHE A 39 -13.44 8.51 -1.32
N TYR A 40 -13.67 9.71 -0.79
CA TYR A 40 -14.90 10.00 -0.05
C TYR A 40 -16.12 10.18 -0.96
N TYR A 41 -15.93 10.80 -2.14
CA TYR A 41 -16.98 11.01 -3.13
C TYR A 41 -17.53 9.69 -3.67
N ASN A 42 -16.66 8.72 -3.93
CA ASN A 42 -17.05 7.41 -4.43
C ASN A 42 -17.46 6.42 -3.32
N GLN A 43 -17.49 6.88 -2.06
CA GLN A 43 -17.95 6.07 -0.92
C GLN A 43 -17.19 4.74 -0.76
N VAL A 44 -15.89 4.74 -1.04
CA VAL A 44 -15.04 3.57 -0.80
C VAL A 44 -15.13 3.18 0.68
N ASP A 45 -15.23 1.87 0.95
CA ASP A 45 -15.34 1.35 2.32
C ASP A 45 -14.22 1.89 3.21
N SER A 46 -14.59 2.29 4.42
CA SER A 46 -13.65 2.77 5.44
C SER A 46 -13.64 1.87 6.67
N LEU A 47 -14.68 1.04 6.84
CA LEU A 47 -14.90 0.27 8.06
C LEU A 47 -13.99 -0.95 8.10
N HIS A 48 -13.85 -1.66 6.99
CA HIS A 48 -13.11 -2.92 6.89
C HIS A 48 -11.66 -2.73 6.40
N GLY A 49 -11.20 -1.48 6.32
CA GLY A 49 -9.83 -1.15 5.95
C GLY A 49 -9.62 -0.82 4.47
N GLY A 50 -10.69 -0.67 3.68
CA GLY A 50 -10.61 -0.17 2.31
C GLY A 50 -10.74 -1.21 1.21
N ASP A 51 -11.52 -0.88 0.19
CA ASP A 51 -11.60 -1.62 -1.06
C ASP A 51 -10.77 -0.91 -2.14
N TYR A 52 -9.49 -1.27 -2.19
CA TYR A 52 -8.49 -0.58 -3.01
C TYR A 52 -8.63 -0.85 -4.50
N ASP A 53 -9.24 -1.98 -4.88
CA ASP A 53 -9.62 -2.30 -6.25
C ASP A 53 -10.68 -1.34 -6.79
N HIS A 54 -11.73 -1.09 -5.98
CA HIS A 54 -12.74 -0.10 -6.30
C HIS A 54 -12.14 1.31 -6.36
N TYR A 55 -11.31 1.67 -5.38
CA TYR A 55 -10.66 2.97 -5.36
C TYR A 55 -9.74 3.20 -6.57
N ALA A 56 -8.93 2.21 -6.94
CA ALA A 56 -8.07 2.28 -8.11
C ALA A 56 -8.86 2.44 -9.41
N LEU A 57 -9.99 1.75 -9.56
CA LEU A 57 -10.91 1.95 -10.68
C LEU A 57 -11.39 3.40 -10.76
N LYS A 58 -11.80 3.99 -9.64
CA LYS A 58 -12.29 5.39 -9.58
C LYS A 58 -11.22 6.43 -9.87
N ILE A 59 -9.96 6.16 -9.51
CA ILE A 59 -8.84 7.00 -9.93
C ILE A 59 -8.67 6.94 -11.45
N ARG A 60 -8.67 5.74 -12.06
CA ARG A 60 -8.55 5.59 -13.52
C ARG A 60 -9.70 6.26 -14.26
N GLU A 61 -10.94 6.10 -13.80
CA GLU A 61 -12.12 6.78 -14.36
C GLU A 61 -11.96 8.32 -14.32
N PHE A 62 -11.50 8.87 -13.19
CA PHE A 62 -11.29 10.32 -13.04
C PHE A 62 -10.29 10.86 -14.09
N PHE A 63 -9.14 10.23 -14.25
CA PHE A 63 -8.13 10.68 -15.21
C PHE A 63 -8.51 10.37 -16.66
N SER A 64 -9.26 9.30 -16.91
CA SER A 64 -9.84 9.02 -18.22
C SER A 64 -10.79 10.15 -18.64
N LEU A 65 -11.65 10.64 -17.73
CA LEU A 65 -12.52 11.79 -17.99
C LEU A 65 -11.72 13.05 -18.36
N LEU A 66 -10.66 13.37 -17.62
CA LEU A 66 -9.77 14.48 -17.98
C LEU A 66 -9.16 14.29 -19.38
N HIS A 67 -8.72 13.07 -19.71
CA HIS A 67 -8.18 12.75 -21.01
C HIS A 67 -9.21 12.94 -22.14
N THR A 68 -10.48 12.52 -21.95
CA THR A 68 -11.54 12.76 -22.94
C THR A 68 -11.81 14.24 -23.22
N CYS A 69 -11.52 15.11 -22.24
CA CYS A 69 -11.59 16.56 -22.38
C CYS A 69 -10.29 17.19 -22.93
N ASN A 70 -9.31 16.38 -23.37
CA ASN A 70 -7.97 16.81 -23.78
C ASN A 70 -7.25 17.64 -22.70
N ILE A 71 -7.45 17.28 -21.42
CA ILE A 71 -6.79 17.94 -20.30
C ILE A 71 -5.47 17.21 -19.99
N GLN A 72 -4.39 17.97 -19.84
CA GLN A 72 -3.09 17.46 -19.38
C GLN A 72 -2.88 17.77 -17.88
N PRO A 73 -3.09 16.79 -16.99
CA PRO A 73 -2.94 16.99 -15.55
C PRO A 73 -1.47 16.90 -15.10
N TYR A 74 -1.13 17.70 -14.09
CA TYR A 74 0.12 17.64 -13.34
C TYR A 74 -0.21 17.58 -11.85
N VAL A 75 0.02 16.43 -11.22
CA VAL A 75 -0.31 16.23 -9.81
C VAL A 75 0.89 16.63 -8.95
N VAL A 76 0.65 17.42 -7.92
CA VAL A 76 1.67 17.83 -6.94
C VAL A 76 1.21 17.41 -5.54
N LEU A 77 2.08 16.72 -4.80
CA LEU A 77 1.84 16.21 -3.45
C LEU A 77 2.72 16.90 -2.42
N ASP A 78 2.26 16.86 -1.17
CA ASP A 78 3.06 17.25 0.00
C ASP A 78 4.17 16.21 0.24
N GLY A 79 5.30 16.71 0.73
CA GLY A 79 6.45 15.96 1.22
C GLY A 79 6.40 15.71 2.72
N GLY A 80 7.46 16.14 3.40
CA GLY A 80 7.51 16.19 4.86
C GLY A 80 6.79 17.41 5.43
N ASN A 81 6.81 17.53 6.75
CA ASN A 81 6.38 18.72 7.47
C ASN A 81 7.57 19.67 7.59
N GLU A 82 7.29 20.98 7.62
CA GLU A 82 8.35 21.96 7.82
C GLU A 82 9.05 21.79 9.18
N PRO A 83 10.39 21.88 9.23
CA PRO A 83 11.16 21.80 10.48
C PRO A 83 10.96 22.97 11.45
N ASP A 84 10.13 23.95 11.12
CA ASP A 84 9.84 25.11 11.96
C ASP A 84 8.85 24.80 13.11
N GLY A 85 8.23 23.61 13.09
CA GLY A 85 7.31 23.13 14.11
C GLY A 85 5.91 23.75 14.08
N MET A 86 5.61 24.66 13.15
CA MET A 86 4.36 25.43 13.15
C MET A 86 3.11 24.56 12.99
N LYS A 87 3.21 23.46 12.23
CA LYS A 87 2.10 22.52 12.01
C LYS A 87 2.00 21.40 13.03
N PHE A 88 2.94 21.28 13.98
CA PHE A 88 2.97 20.15 14.90
C PHE A 88 1.66 19.98 15.70
N GLU A 89 1.16 21.06 16.30
CA GLU A 89 -0.11 21.05 17.05
C GLU A 89 -1.31 20.74 16.13
N THR A 90 -1.29 21.27 14.90
CA THR A 90 -2.34 20.98 13.90
C THR A 90 -2.37 19.49 13.54
N ILE A 91 -1.21 18.85 13.38
CA ILE A 91 -1.11 17.41 13.10
C ILE A 91 -1.62 16.61 14.29
N GLN A 92 -1.19 16.94 15.52
CA GLN A 92 -1.69 16.27 16.73
C GLN A 92 -3.22 16.40 16.87
N ASN A 93 -3.79 17.57 16.60
CA ASN A 93 -5.24 17.78 16.65
C ASN A 93 -5.98 16.96 15.58
N ARG A 94 -5.44 16.89 14.35
CA ARG A 94 -5.99 16.03 13.28
C ARG A 94 -5.96 14.56 13.67
N MET A 95 -4.89 14.12 14.33
CA MET A 95 -4.72 12.73 14.78
C MET A 95 -5.69 12.38 15.92
N LYS A 96 -5.82 13.26 16.93
CA LYS A 96 -6.83 13.15 18.00
C LYS A 96 -8.24 13.10 17.43
N HIS A 97 -8.55 13.93 16.45
CA HIS A 97 -9.84 13.92 15.76
C HIS A 97 -10.07 12.60 15.00
N ARG A 98 -9.07 12.14 14.24
CA ARG A 98 -9.14 10.87 13.51
C ARG A 98 -9.36 9.68 14.45
N LEU A 99 -8.67 9.64 15.60
CA LEU A 99 -8.86 8.58 16.58
C LEU A 99 -10.31 8.53 17.11
N LYS A 100 -10.92 9.68 17.37
CA LYS A 100 -12.34 9.73 17.75
C LYS A 100 -13.23 9.12 16.66
N LEU A 101 -13.00 9.49 15.39
CA LEU A 101 -13.77 8.95 14.25
C LEU A 101 -13.60 7.43 14.09
N VAL A 102 -12.36 6.95 14.20
CA VAL A 102 -12.03 5.51 14.14
C VAL A 102 -12.76 4.74 15.24
N ASN A 103 -12.76 5.25 16.47
CA ASN A 103 -13.43 4.60 17.60
C ASN A 103 -14.96 4.60 17.45
N GLN A 104 -15.55 5.64 16.84
CA GLN A 104 -16.99 5.69 16.53
C GLN A 104 -17.35 4.69 15.42
N LEU A 105 -16.53 4.62 14.37
CA LEU A 105 -16.68 3.64 13.28
C LEU A 105 -16.63 2.20 13.79
N ALA A 106 -15.66 1.87 14.64
CA ALA A 106 -15.53 0.54 15.22
C ALA A 106 -16.74 0.11 16.07
N LYS A 107 -17.51 1.07 16.61
CA LYS A 107 -18.74 0.82 17.39
C LYS A 107 -20.00 0.75 16.55
N ASN A 108 -19.88 0.87 15.22
CA ASN A 108 -21.00 0.87 14.30
C ASN A 108 -21.99 2.04 14.56
N GLU A 109 -21.51 3.16 15.10
CA GLU A 109 -22.29 4.40 15.24
C GLU A 109 -22.37 5.07 13.85
N LYS A 110 -23.27 4.54 12.99
CA LYS A 110 -23.30 4.71 11.52
C LYS A 110 -23.61 6.11 10.97
N ASP A 111 -23.66 7.16 11.80
CA ASP A 111 -23.92 8.50 11.29
C ASP A 111 -22.60 9.23 10.94
N ILE A 112 -22.30 9.29 9.63
CA ILE A 112 -21.48 10.32 8.95
C ILE A 112 -19.94 10.20 9.08
N CYS A 113 -19.38 9.29 9.87
CA CYS A 113 -17.93 9.20 10.04
C CYS A 113 -17.25 8.41 8.91
N LYS A 114 -16.26 8.99 8.21
CA LYS A 114 -15.39 8.28 7.25
C LYS A 114 -13.92 8.53 7.56
N VAL A 115 -13.10 7.50 7.50
CA VAL A 115 -11.65 7.58 7.72
C VAL A 115 -10.92 6.93 6.56
N MET A 116 -9.99 7.66 5.95
CA MET A 116 -9.25 7.10 4.81
C MET A 116 -8.27 6.02 5.29
N PRO A 117 -8.30 4.80 4.74
CA PRO A 117 -7.35 3.73 5.06
C PRO A 117 -5.90 4.06 4.68
N ILE A 118 -4.94 3.37 5.31
CA ILE A 118 -3.52 3.75 5.24
C ILE A 118 -2.87 3.44 3.89
N LEU A 119 -3.37 2.46 3.13
CA LEU A 119 -2.83 2.15 1.80
C LEU A 119 -3.47 2.97 0.68
N ALA A 120 -4.42 3.86 0.99
CA ALA A 120 -5.10 4.67 -0.03
C ALA A 120 -4.12 5.62 -0.74
N PHE A 121 -3.20 6.22 0.01
CA PHE A 121 -2.16 7.09 -0.57
C PHE A 121 -1.23 6.33 -1.52
N ASP A 122 -0.71 5.18 -1.08
CA ASP A 122 0.16 4.33 -1.91
C ASP A 122 -0.59 3.78 -3.15
N THR A 123 -1.87 3.44 -3.01
CA THR A 123 -2.74 3.04 -4.14
C THR A 123 -2.88 4.17 -5.15
N PHE A 124 -3.18 5.39 -4.69
CA PHE A 124 -3.30 6.56 -5.55
C PHE A 124 -2.02 6.82 -6.34
N ARG A 125 -0.87 6.80 -5.66
CA ARG A 125 0.44 7.00 -6.28
C ARG A 125 0.76 5.92 -7.31
N ALA A 126 0.53 4.65 -6.97
CA ALA A 126 0.79 3.53 -7.87
C ALA A 126 -0.06 3.62 -9.15
N VAL A 127 -1.35 3.96 -9.02
CA VAL A 127 -2.23 4.13 -10.19
C VAL A 127 -1.75 5.29 -11.07
N LEU A 128 -1.41 6.45 -10.50
CA LEU A 128 -0.89 7.58 -11.31
C LEU A 128 0.36 7.18 -12.11
N GLN A 129 1.26 6.41 -11.50
CA GLN A 129 2.46 5.91 -12.17
C GLN A 129 2.10 4.92 -13.30
N GLU A 130 1.18 3.99 -13.05
CA GLU A 130 0.67 3.02 -14.02
C GLU A 130 0.09 3.71 -15.27
N ILE A 131 -0.82 4.67 -15.07
CA ILE A 131 -1.46 5.43 -16.17
C ILE A 131 -0.62 6.64 -16.63
N ARG A 132 0.65 6.74 -16.19
CA ARG A 132 1.65 7.73 -16.61
C ARG A 132 1.22 9.19 -16.44
N ILE A 133 0.48 9.49 -15.38
CA ILE A 133 0.17 10.87 -15.01
C ILE A 133 1.41 11.52 -14.37
N PRO A 134 1.86 12.69 -14.86
CA PRO A 134 2.96 13.43 -14.25
C PRO A 134 2.69 13.73 -12.77
N LEU A 135 3.59 13.26 -11.91
CA LEU A 135 3.53 13.42 -10.46
C LEU A 135 4.83 14.03 -9.94
N ALA A 136 4.72 14.99 -9.01
CA ALA A 136 5.83 15.51 -8.22
C ALA A 136 5.46 15.55 -6.73
N VAL A 137 6.46 15.35 -5.87
CA VAL A 137 6.35 15.50 -4.42
C VAL A 137 7.22 16.67 -3.99
N CYS A 138 6.68 17.58 -3.19
CA CYS A 138 7.44 18.71 -2.66
C CYS A 138 8.41 18.24 -1.57
N ASP A 139 9.41 19.04 -1.23
CA ASP A 139 10.28 18.71 -0.10
C ASP A 139 9.47 18.71 1.21
N PHE A 140 8.62 19.74 1.35
CA PHE A 140 7.68 19.91 2.45
C PHE A 140 6.28 20.22 1.89
N GLU A 141 5.73 21.42 2.11
CA GLU A 141 4.35 21.76 1.69
C GLU A 141 4.24 22.09 0.20
N ALA A 142 3.14 21.65 -0.43
CA ALA A 142 2.89 21.86 -1.84
C ALA A 142 2.21 23.20 -2.17
N ASP A 143 1.57 23.89 -1.21
CA ASP A 143 0.74 25.08 -1.47
C ASP A 143 1.44 26.11 -2.37
N LYS A 144 2.71 26.43 -2.05
CA LYS A 144 3.51 27.42 -2.79
C LYS A 144 3.93 26.89 -4.17
N GLU A 145 4.38 25.65 -4.24
CA GLU A 145 4.92 25.06 -5.48
C GLU A 145 3.81 24.80 -6.51
N ILE A 146 2.60 24.46 -6.06
CA ILE A 146 1.40 24.36 -6.89
C ILE A 146 1.14 25.69 -7.61
N GLY A 147 1.11 26.80 -6.87
CA GLY A 147 0.91 28.13 -7.44
C GLY A 147 2.01 28.52 -8.43
N LEU A 148 3.28 28.30 -8.07
CA LEU A 148 4.41 28.58 -8.95
C LEU A 148 4.37 27.77 -10.25
N LEU A 149 4.05 26.47 -10.16
CA LEU A 149 3.94 25.60 -11.32
C LEU A 149 2.77 26.03 -12.22
N ALA A 150 1.61 26.36 -11.65
CA ALA A 150 0.44 26.80 -12.38
C ALA A 150 0.70 28.10 -13.16
N ASN A 151 1.38 29.09 -12.56
CA ASN A 151 1.79 30.29 -13.28
C ASN A 151 2.76 30.00 -14.41
N LYS A 152 3.75 29.12 -14.16
CA LYS A 152 4.75 28.76 -15.16
C LYS A 152 4.12 28.04 -16.35
N LEU A 153 3.10 27.21 -16.11
CA LEU A 153 2.35 26.49 -17.12
C LEU A 153 1.19 27.31 -17.71
N ASN A 154 0.90 28.48 -17.15
CA ASN A 154 -0.23 29.35 -17.47
C ASN A 154 -1.56 28.56 -17.50
N CYS A 155 -1.85 27.85 -16.41
CA CYS A 155 -3.00 26.95 -16.32
C CYS A 155 -3.70 27.01 -14.96
N PRO A 156 -4.98 26.59 -14.86
CA PRO A 156 -5.71 26.60 -13.60
C PRO A 156 -5.17 25.54 -12.61
N VAL A 157 -5.47 25.77 -11.33
CA VAL A 157 -5.27 24.82 -10.24
C VAL A 157 -6.59 24.14 -9.88
N LEU A 158 -6.56 22.82 -9.70
CA LEU A 158 -7.65 22.06 -9.10
C LEU A 158 -7.25 21.69 -7.66
N SER A 159 -7.92 22.31 -6.68
CA SER A 159 -7.82 21.95 -5.26
C SER A 159 -9.21 21.93 -4.63
N ASN A 160 -9.35 21.19 -3.54
CA ASN A 160 -10.56 21.11 -2.74
C ASN A 160 -10.31 21.45 -1.27
N ASP A 161 -9.12 22.01 -0.97
CA ASP A 161 -8.88 22.56 0.33
C ASP A 161 -10.01 23.56 0.60
N LYS A 162 -10.62 23.58 1.79
CA LYS A 162 -11.85 24.37 2.09
C LYS A 162 -11.68 25.90 1.85
N ASN A 163 -10.49 26.30 1.42
CA ASN A 163 -10.01 27.62 1.04
C ASN A 163 -10.01 27.87 -0.49
N GLU A 164 -10.11 26.82 -1.32
CA GLU A 164 -9.95 26.87 -2.78
C GLU A 164 -11.11 26.15 -3.52
N SER A 165 -12.35 26.27 -3.05
CA SER A 165 -13.52 25.77 -3.80
C SER A 165 -13.88 26.66 -5.02
N SER A 166 -12.87 27.10 -5.75
CA SER A 166 -13.01 27.86 -6.99
C SER A 166 -11.78 27.58 -7.84
N LEU A 167 -11.97 27.30 -9.14
CA LEU A 167 -10.89 27.32 -10.12
C LEU A 167 -10.33 28.75 -10.17
N TYR A 168 -9.30 29.04 -9.37
CA TYR A 168 -8.63 30.33 -9.43
C TYR A 168 -7.59 30.33 -10.53
N SER A 169 -7.71 31.25 -11.48
CA SER A 169 -6.54 31.79 -12.16
C SER A 169 -5.85 32.79 -11.21
N LEU A 170 -5.21 32.29 -10.15
CA LEU A 170 -4.34 33.13 -9.32
C LEU A 170 -3.07 33.40 -10.13
N LEU A 171 -3.01 34.57 -10.78
CA LEU A 171 -1.78 35.12 -11.32
C LEU A 171 -0.90 35.51 -10.12
N PHE A 172 -0.05 34.61 -9.65
CA PHE A 172 0.97 35.03 -8.69
C PHE A 172 2.00 35.86 -9.45
N GLY A 173 2.13 37.14 -9.08
CA GLY A 173 3.07 38.06 -9.70
C GLY A 173 4.51 37.53 -9.69
N LYS A 174 5.32 38.00 -10.65
CA LYS A 174 6.74 37.62 -10.80
C LYS A 174 7.46 37.67 -9.44
N GLN A 175 8.03 36.54 -9.03
CA GLN A 175 8.83 36.41 -7.81
C GLN A 175 10.24 35.87 -8.10
N PRO A 176 11.21 36.20 -7.21
CA PRO A 176 12.65 36.19 -7.48
C PRO A 176 13.24 34.78 -7.59
N ASP A 177 14.48 34.71 -8.10
CA ASP A 177 15.27 33.49 -8.23
C ASP A 177 15.21 32.62 -6.97
N ILE A 178 14.60 31.44 -7.10
CA ILE A 178 14.46 30.49 -6.01
C ILE A 178 15.84 29.91 -5.71
N VAL A 179 16.53 30.47 -4.73
CA VAL A 179 17.66 29.80 -4.08
C VAL A 179 17.10 28.57 -3.38
N ARG A 180 17.25 27.40 -4.00
CA ARG A 180 16.87 26.12 -3.38
C ARG A 180 17.69 25.93 -2.10
N LYS A 181 17.05 26.08 -0.94
CA LYS A 181 17.67 25.74 0.34
C LYS A 181 18.10 24.28 0.28
N THR A 182 19.35 24.00 0.64
CA THR A 182 19.83 22.63 0.76
C THR A 182 19.20 21.97 1.98
N ILE A 183 18.49 20.87 1.77
CA ILE A 183 17.89 20.09 2.86
C ILE A 183 19.02 19.44 3.68
N ARG A 184 18.85 19.41 5.00
CA ARG A 184 19.77 18.83 5.97
C ARG A 184 19.02 17.88 6.89
N GLY A 185 19.67 16.82 7.34
CA GLY A 185 19.12 15.95 8.37
C GLY A 185 19.01 16.65 9.72
N PHE A 186 18.35 16.01 10.68
CA PHE A 186 18.07 16.56 12.01
C PHE A 186 19.34 17.09 12.71
N ASN A 187 20.43 16.31 12.72
CA ASN A 187 21.72 16.71 13.30
C ASN A 187 22.63 17.48 12.31
N LYS A 188 22.02 18.10 11.28
CA LYS A 188 22.67 18.87 10.20
C LYS A 188 23.52 18.00 9.26
N SER A 189 23.26 16.69 9.20
CA SER A 189 23.89 15.80 8.24
C SER A 189 23.55 16.19 6.79
N VAL A 190 24.46 15.83 5.88
CA VAL A 190 24.24 16.00 4.44
C VAL A 190 23.40 14.83 3.95
N ILE A 191 22.23 15.13 3.40
CA ILE A 191 21.36 14.13 2.79
C ILE A 191 21.88 13.83 1.37
N PRO A 192 22.06 12.55 0.98
CA PRO A 192 22.47 12.19 -0.37
C PRO A 192 21.52 12.77 -1.43
N GLU A 193 22.06 13.40 -2.48
CA GLU A 193 21.27 14.03 -3.56
C GLU A 193 20.34 13.03 -4.25
N TRP A 194 20.75 11.75 -4.28
CA TRP A 194 19.91 10.71 -4.84
C TRP A 194 18.59 10.56 -4.11
N TYR A 195 18.61 10.62 -2.78
CA TYR A 195 17.44 10.46 -1.94
C TYR A 195 16.47 11.62 -2.21
N VAL A 196 16.98 12.86 -2.20
CA VAL A 196 16.18 14.06 -2.49
C VAL A 196 15.54 13.99 -3.88
N ARG A 197 16.28 13.52 -4.88
CA ARG A 197 15.78 13.37 -6.25
C ARG A 197 14.68 12.31 -6.36
N GLU A 198 14.86 11.14 -5.75
CA GLU A 198 13.83 10.08 -5.80
C GLU A 198 12.61 10.41 -4.92
N HIS A 199 12.79 11.15 -3.82
CA HIS A 199 11.70 11.76 -3.05
C HIS A 199 10.85 12.69 -3.93
N ARG A 200 11.48 13.66 -4.61
CA ARG A 200 10.76 14.64 -5.46
C ARG A 200 10.02 14.03 -6.64
N LYS A 201 10.46 12.86 -7.12
CA LYS A 201 9.76 12.08 -8.16
C LYS A 201 8.57 11.28 -7.64
N GLY A 202 8.36 11.25 -6.32
CA GLY A 202 7.36 10.38 -5.70
C GLY A 202 7.69 8.89 -5.78
N ILE A 203 8.98 8.53 -5.84
CA ILE A 203 9.42 7.14 -5.73
C ILE A 203 9.45 6.73 -4.26
N LEU A 204 10.01 7.58 -3.41
CA LEU A 204 10.12 7.34 -1.97
C LEU A 204 8.85 7.77 -1.22
N PRO A 205 8.56 7.20 -0.04
CA PRO A 205 7.44 7.61 0.78
C PRO A 205 7.66 9.05 1.26
N PRO A 206 6.69 9.98 1.07
CA PRO A 206 6.89 11.38 1.45
C PRO A 206 7.27 11.59 2.92
N ARG A 207 6.65 10.80 3.81
CA ARG A 207 6.90 10.84 5.27
C ARG A 207 8.29 10.37 5.68
N SER A 208 9.06 9.75 4.77
CA SER A 208 10.47 9.47 5.05
C SER A 208 11.28 10.76 5.23
N MET A 209 10.84 11.88 4.63
CA MET A 209 11.46 13.20 4.84
C MET A 209 11.32 13.65 6.31
N ASP A 210 10.20 13.33 6.96
CA ASP A 210 10.01 13.63 8.39
C ASP A 210 10.97 12.82 9.26
N ILE A 211 11.23 11.55 8.89
CA ILE A 211 12.21 10.73 9.59
C ILE A 211 13.58 11.41 9.52
N VAL A 212 14.03 11.75 8.31
CA VAL A 212 15.37 12.31 8.08
C VAL A 212 15.54 13.69 8.70
N THR A 213 14.51 14.54 8.67
CA THR A 213 14.62 15.96 9.06
C THR A 213 14.12 16.27 10.47
N LEU A 214 13.25 15.42 11.05
CA LEU A 214 12.59 15.66 12.33
C LEU A 214 12.78 14.54 13.35
N HIS A 215 13.30 13.36 12.95
CA HIS A 215 13.33 12.15 13.78
C HIS A 215 11.96 11.83 14.38
N ARG A 216 10.89 12.07 13.61
CA ARG A 216 9.50 11.99 14.10
C ARG A 216 8.56 11.47 13.03
N THR A 217 7.56 10.68 13.44
CA THR A 217 6.45 10.30 12.57
C THR A 217 5.14 10.15 13.33
N PHE A 218 4.04 10.26 12.59
CA PHE A 218 2.68 10.09 13.10
C PHE A 218 2.06 8.87 12.43
N LEU A 219 1.80 7.83 13.22
CA LEU A 219 1.23 6.58 12.74
C LEU A 219 -0.30 6.72 12.64
N THR A 220 -0.82 6.69 11.41
CA THR A 220 -2.22 7.02 11.12
C THR A 220 -3.18 6.00 11.73
N PRO A 221 -4.06 6.38 12.69
CA PRO A 221 -5.00 5.46 13.35
C PRO A 221 -5.86 4.68 12.34
N GLN A 222 -6.01 3.38 12.54
CA GLN A 222 -6.82 2.49 11.69
C GLN A 222 -8.07 2.03 12.44
N VAL A 223 -9.12 1.65 11.71
CA VAL A 223 -10.22 0.89 12.32
C VAL A 223 -9.66 -0.45 12.79
N GLU A 224 -9.62 -0.64 14.10
CA GLU A 224 -9.00 -1.80 14.72
C GLU A 224 -9.57 -2.03 16.13
N SER A 225 -9.26 -3.19 16.74
CA SER A 225 -9.78 -3.51 18.07
C SER A 225 -9.18 -2.64 19.18
N SER A 226 -10.05 -1.98 19.94
CA SER A 226 -9.68 -1.26 21.16
C SER A 226 -9.28 -2.19 22.31
N SER A 227 -9.60 -3.49 22.24
CA SER A 227 -9.26 -4.47 23.29
C SER A 227 -7.83 -5.00 23.21
N SER A 228 -7.16 -4.85 22.07
CA SER A 228 -5.75 -5.25 21.93
C SER A 228 -4.86 -4.42 22.88
N GLN A 229 -3.68 -4.90 23.25
CA GLN A 229 -2.72 -4.13 24.06
C GLN A 229 -1.88 -3.17 23.20
N ALA A 230 -1.69 -3.48 21.91
CA ALA A 230 -0.89 -2.69 20.97
C ALA A 230 -1.72 -2.29 19.74
N SER A 231 -1.29 -1.27 18.99
CA SER A 231 -1.89 -0.94 17.70
C SER A 231 -1.44 -1.94 16.63
N SER A 232 -2.11 -1.96 15.48
CA SER A 232 -1.70 -2.74 14.32
C SER A 232 -0.25 -2.46 13.87
N TYR A 233 0.27 -1.25 14.15
CA TYR A 233 1.65 -0.87 13.81
C TYR A 233 2.71 -1.64 14.61
N LYS A 234 2.37 -2.29 15.71
CA LYS A 234 3.32 -3.15 16.42
C LYS A 234 3.82 -4.28 15.53
N CYS A 235 2.95 -4.84 14.69
CA CYS A 235 3.28 -5.91 13.76
C CYS A 235 4.39 -5.51 12.76
N SER A 236 4.48 -4.23 12.38
CA SER A 236 5.49 -3.72 11.43
C SER A 236 6.62 -2.90 12.07
N GLU A 237 6.70 -2.84 13.41
CA GLU A 237 7.70 -2.03 14.13
C GLU A 237 9.13 -2.38 13.71
N LYS A 238 9.43 -3.68 13.58
CA LYS A 238 10.75 -4.16 13.18
C LYS A 238 11.14 -3.73 11.76
N LEU A 239 10.19 -3.71 10.82
CA LEU A 239 10.42 -3.19 9.46
C LEU A 239 10.76 -1.70 9.50
N ARG A 240 10.00 -0.91 10.28
CA ARG A 240 10.27 0.53 10.43
C ARG A 240 11.63 0.79 11.08
N ALA A 241 11.99 0.04 12.11
CA ALA A 241 13.29 0.15 12.76
C ALA A 241 14.46 -0.11 11.80
N PHE A 242 14.34 -1.09 10.88
CA PHE A 242 15.32 -1.30 9.82
C PHE A 242 15.35 -0.13 8.81
N MET A 243 14.19 0.46 8.46
CA MET A 243 14.15 1.65 7.59
C MET A 243 14.83 2.85 8.24
N TYR A 244 14.59 3.06 9.54
CA TYR A 244 15.16 4.16 10.29
C TYR A 244 16.68 4.08 10.34
N TRP A 245 17.26 2.88 10.42
CA TRP A 245 18.70 2.71 10.26
C TRP A 245 19.22 3.28 8.95
N ILE A 246 18.63 2.88 7.82
CA ILE A 246 19.09 3.37 6.52
C ILE A 246 18.90 4.89 6.44
N LEU A 247 17.70 5.40 6.77
CA LEU A 247 17.36 6.82 6.65
C LEU A 247 18.19 7.74 7.55
N LEU A 248 18.59 7.27 8.74
CA LEU A 248 19.30 8.07 9.73
C LEU A 248 20.82 7.83 9.74
N SER A 249 21.34 6.94 8.89
CA SER A 249 22.74 6.49 8.96
C SER A 249 23.78 7.63 8.87
N GLU A 250 23.55 8.65 8.05
CA GLU A 250 24.40 9.83 7.95
C GLU A 250 24.29 10.73 9.18
N ASP A 251 23.09 10.80 9.76
CA ASP A 251 22.81 11.64 10.92
C ASP A 251 23.43 11.06 12.20
N ILE A 252 23.33 9.74 12.37
CA ILE A 252 23.99 8.97 13.43
C ILE A 252 25.51 9.09 13.31
N ALA A 253 26.07 9.00 12.09
CA ALA A 253 27.52 9.17 11.89
C ALA A 253 28.02 10.55 12.30
N VAL A 254 27.20 11.61 12.15
CA VAL A 254 27.55 12.96 12.63
C VAL A 254 27.59 13.03 14.15
N LEU A 255 26.70 12.32 14.85
CA LEU A 255 26.68 12.25 16.31
C LEU A 255 27.90 11.47 16.86
N GLU A 256 28.20 10.32 16.26
CA GLU A 256 29.37 9.49 16.60
C GLU A 256 30.68 10.30 16.57
N LEU A 257 30.80 11.22 15.61
CA LEU A 257 31.96 12.11 15.48
C LEU A 257 32.00 13.26 16.49
N LYS A 258 30.85 13.69 17.02
CA LYS A 258 30.75 14.86 17.91
C LYS A 258 30.93 14.53 19.39
N GLU A 259 30.37 13.41 19.87
CA GLU A 259 30.21 13.23 21.33
C GLU A 259 30.88 12.01 21.96
N GLY A 260 31.33 10.99 21.22
CA GLY A 260 31.94 9.79 21.82
C GLY A 260 31.02 8.96 22.76
N LEU A 261 29.92 9.53 23.23
CA LEU A 261 28.75 8.90 23.81
C LEU A 261 27.53 9.29 22.96
N ILE A 262 26.98 8.32 22.25
CA ILE A 262 25.70 8.45 21.56
C ILE A 262 24.61 8.45 22.63
N THR A 263 23.77 9.50 22.71
CA THR A 263 22.59 9.44 23.58
C THR A 263 21.46 8.69 22.86
N ASP A 264 20.82 7.74 23.56
CA ASP A 264 19.76 6.88 22.99
C ASP A 264 18.63 7.69 22.32
N LYS A 265 18.36 8.92 22.80
CA LYS A 265 17.30 9.78 22.28
C LYS A 265 17.62 10.42 20.94
N GLU A 266 18.88 10.72 20.65
CA GLU A 266 19.27 11.45 19.43
C GLU A 266 19.29 10.56 18.18
N CYS A 267 19.33 9.24 18.36
CA CYS A 267 19.27 8.28 17.26
C CYS A 267 17.88 7.66 17.06
N ALA A 268 16.95 7.84 17.99
CA ALA A 268 15.63 7.23 17.92
C ALA A 268 14.64 8.09 17.11
N VAL A 269 13.63 7.42 16.55
CA VAL A 269 12.48 8.09 15.94
C VAL A 269 11.34 8.16 16.94
N GLU A 270 10.81 9.36 17.15
CA GLU A 270 9.62 9.62 17.94
C GLU A 270 8.35 9.27 17.14
N GLU A 271 7.72 8.14 17.46
CA GLU A 271 6.45 7.69 16.89
C GLU A 271 5.26 8.12 17.76
N TYR A 272 4.28 8.78 17.14
CA TYR A 272 2.98 9.08 17.74
C TYR A 272 1.94 8.06 17.28
N ASP A 273 1.46 7.23 18.21
CA ASP A 273 0.51 6.14 17.97
C ASP A 273 -0.82 6.35 18.74
N GLN A 274 -1.88 5.71 18.27
CA GLN A 274 -3.26 5.78 18.77
C GLN A 274 -3.42 5.43 20.26
N LYS A 275 -2.57 4.57 20.82
CA LYS A 275 -2.72 4.10 22.21
C LYS A 275 -2.02 4.94 23.28
N ASP A 276 -1.22 5.92 22.87
CA ASP A 276 -0.38 6.71 23.79
C ASP A 276 -1.00 8.08 24.15
N ASP A 277 -2.33 8.22 24.02
CA ASP A 277 -3.07 9.48 24.24
C ASP A 277 -2.50 10.67 23.44
N PHE A 278 -1.77 10.49 22.33
CA PHE A 278 -1.08 11.52 21.52
C PHE A 278 -0.25 12.60 22.27
N ASN A 279 -0.23 12.55 23.60
CA ASN A 279 0.53 13.33 24.56
C ASN A 279 1.73 12.50 25.04
N MET A 280 1.72 11.18 24.82
CA MET A 280 2.88 10.31 24.97
C MET A 280 3.30 9.82 23.58
N SER A 281 4.60 9.84 23.33
CA SER A 281 5.24 9.31 22.13
C SER A 281 6.14 8.13 22.51
N ARG A 282 6.38 7.23 21.56
CA ARG A 282 7.32 6.11 21.72
C ARG A 282 8.56 6.35 20.89
N PHE A 283 9.70 5.91 21.41
CA PHE A 283 10.96 5.98 20.70
C PHE A 283 11.27 4.61 20.09
N VAL A 284 11.37 4.57 18.76
CA VAL A 284 11.79 3.36 18.03
C VAL A 284 13.23 3.57 17.57
N HIS A 285 14.10 2.65 18.00
CA HIS A 285 15.52 2.73 17.69
C HIS A 285 15.83 2.07 16.35
N PRO A 286 16.71 2.69 15.55
CA PRO A 286 17.28 2.08 14.35
C PRO A 286 17.88 0.70 14.60
N LEU A 287 17.54 -0.27 13.75
CA LEU A 287 18.14 -1.60 13.77
C LEU A 287 19.11 -1.75 12.59
N GLN A 288 20.40 -1.89 12.89
CA GLN A 288 21.43 -2.11 11.86
C GLN A 288 21.58 -3.58 11.47
N THR A 289 21.55 -4.47 12.45
CA THR A 289 21.98 -5.87 12.30
C THR A 289 20.82 -6.75 11.83
N LEU A 290 20.96 -7.39 10.67
CA LEU A 290 20.02 -8.40 10.15
C LEU A 290 20.34 -9.78 10.72
N THR A 291 21.62 -10.15 10.71
CA THR A 291 22.17 -11.38 11.30
C THR A 291 23.55 -11.08 11.89
N GLN A 292 24.15 -12.01 12.64
CA GLN A 292 25.48 -11.82 13.24
C GLN A 292 26.59 -11.43 12.24
N HIS A 293 26.39 -11.67 10.94
CA HIS A 293 27.36 -11.38 9.88
C HIS A 293 26.84 -10.43 8.80
N CYS A 294 25.63 -9.87 8.96
CA CYS A 294 25.02 -9.01 7.95
C CYS A 294 24.39 -7.78 8.60
N THR A 295 24.87 -6.61 8.18
CA THR A 295 24.37 -5.30 8.58
C THR A 295 23.72 -4.60 7.38
N LEU A 296 22.78 -3.72 7.68
CA LEU A 296 22.16 -2.87 6.67
C LEU A 296 23.13 -1.77 6.19
N PRO A 297 23.07 -1.43 4.89
CA PRO A 297 23.87 -0.35 4.31
C PRO A 297 23.45 1.03 4.84
N LYS A 298 24.32 2.01 4.66
CA LYS A 298 23.99 3.43 4.85
C LYS A 298 23.16 3.97 3.68
N LEU A 299 22.45 5.09 3.86
CA LEU A 299 21.66 5.73 2.80
C LEU A 299 22.53 6.07 1.59
N SER A 300 23.73 6.60 1.84
CA SER A 300 24.72 6.93 0.82
C SER A 300 25.14 5.74 -0.04
N GLU A 301 25.15 4.52 0.53
CA GLU A 301 25.62 3.29 -0.12
C GLU A 301 24.53 2.60 -0.99
N ILE A 302 23.25 2.92 -0.79
CA ILE A 302 22.12 2.24 -1.45
C ILE A 302 22.24 2.23 -2.98
N LYS A 303 22.73 3.32 -3.57
CA LYS A 303 22.85 3.41 -5.03
C LYS A 303 23.92 2.49 -5.60
N ASP A 304 24.96 2.22 -4.83
CA ASP A 304 26.14 1.48 -5.28
C ASP A 304 25.96 -0.03 -5.08
N LEU A 305 24.97 -0.44 -4.28
CA LEU A 305 24.60 -1.83 -4.12
C LEU A 305 24.01 -2.44 -5.40
N SER A 306 24.42 -3.68 -5.67
CA SER A 306 23.88 -4.47 -6.78
C SER A 306 22.42 -4.84 -6.53
N THR A 307 21.64 -5.07 -7.61
CA THR A 307 20.26 -5.54 -7.49
C THR A 307 20.15 -6.84 -6.68
N PRO A 308 21.00 -7.87 -6.89
CA PRO A 308 20.99 -9.07 -6.05
C PRO A 308 21.23 -8.80 -4.56
N ASP A 309 22.11 -7.87 -4.19
CA ASP A 309 22.35 -7.54 -2.77
C ASP A 309 21.11 -6.87 -2.15
N LYS A 310 20.48 -5.95 -2.88
CA LYS A 310 19.22 -5.31 -2.48
C LYS A 310 18.09 -6.33 -2.33
N GLU A 311 18.00 -7.30 -3.24
CA GLU A 311 17.03 -8.38 -3.12
C GLU A 311 17.29 -9.24 -1.88
N ASN A 312 18.55 -9.62 -1.64
CA ASN A 312 18.92 -10.43 -0.48
C ASN A 312 18.58 -9.74 0.84
N ILE A 313 18.77 -8.43 0.95
CA ILE A 313 18.35 -7.65 2.14
C ILE A 313 16.86 -7.87 2.43
N LEU A 314 15.98 -7.71 1.43
CA LEU A 314 14.53 -7.92 1.61
C LEU A 314 14.19 -9.38 1.92
N ARG A 315 14.82 -10.33 1.24
CA ARG A 315 14.62 -11.77 1.50
C ARG A 315 14.97 -12.13 2.94
N MET A 316 16.05 -11.57 3.48
CA MET A 316 16.47 -11.80 4.88
C MET A 316 15.50 -11.18 5.88
N ILE A 317 15.04 -9.95 5.63
CA ILE A 317 14.09 -9.25 6.50
C ILE A 317 12.74 -9.98 6.57
N LEU A 318 12.23 -10.42 5.41
CA LEU A 318 10.94 -11.11 5.29
C LEU A 318 11.05 -12.63 5.50
N ASN A 319 12.27 -13.14 5.68
CA ASN A 319 12.58 -14.57 5.84
C ASN A 319 12.04 -15.44 4.69
N THR A 320 12.25 -15.04 3.44
CA THR A 320 11.72 -15.74 2.24
C THR A 320 12.61 -16.86 1.72
N ASP A 321 13.71 -17.20 2.40
CA ASP A 321 14.62 -18.26 1.93
C ASP A 321 13.93 -19.62 1.79
N SER A 322 12.95 -19.91 2.64
CA SER A 322 12.13 -21.13 2.55
C SER A 322 11.24 -21.17 1.29
N LEU A 323 10.97 -20.01 0.67
CA LEU A 323 10.12 -19.89 -0.53
C LEU A 323 10.87 -20.28 -1.82
N ARG A 324 12.21 -20.34 -1.81
CA ARG A 324 13.02 -20.61 -3.02
C ARG A 324 12.63 -21.91 -3.74
N LYS A 325 12.22 -22.94 -2.99
CA LYS A 325 11.80 -24.24 -3.56
C LYS A 325 10.53 -24.15 -4.41
N TYR A 326 9.68 -23.16 -4.17
CA TYR A 326 8.43 -22.95 -4.91
C TYR A 326 8.62 -22.21 -6.23
N ARG A 327 9.83 -21.66 -6.51
CA ARG A 327 10.16 -20.96 -7.76
C ARG A 327 9.13 -19.89 -8.15
N MET A 328 8.66 -19.13 -7.17
CA MET A 328 7.68 -18.06 -7.38
C MET A 328 8.28 -16.92 -8.21
N THR A 329 7.43 -16.20 -8.93
CA THR A 329 7.81 -14.92 -9.54
C THR A 329 8.09 -13.88 -8.45
N LYS A 330 8.89 -12.86 -8.74
CA LYS A 330 9.35 -11.89 -7.74
C LYS A 330 8.20 -11.11 -7.09
N ASP A 331 7.16 -10.76 -7.86
CA ASP A 331 5.95 -10.13 -7.35
C ASP A 331 5.29 -10.99 -6.26
N LEU A 332 5.11 -12.28 -6.53
CA LEU A 332 4.49 -13.21 -5.60
C LEU A 332 5.41 -13.57 -4.43
N GLU A 333 6.72 -13.71 -4.67
CA GLU A 333 7.71 -13.92 -3.61
C GLU A 333 7.63 -12.81 -2.55
N LEU A 334 7.55 -11.55 -2.99
CA LEU A 334 7.45 -10.41 -2.09
C LEU A 334 6.12 -10.40 -1.32
N VAL A 335 5.00 -10.66 -1.99
CA VAL A 335 3.67 -10.69 -1.35
C VAL A 335 3.57 -11.83 -0.33
N ILE A 336 4.02 -13.04 -0.67
CA ILE A 336 4.07 -14.15 0.29
C ILE A 336 5.06 -13.86 1.41
N GLY A 337 6.20 -13.21 1.13
CA GLY A 337 7.12 -12.73 2.18
C GLY A 337 6.48 -11.76 3.16
N ILE A 338 5.62 -10.84 2.69
CA ILE A 338 4.83 -9.95 3.56
C ILE A 338 3.87 -10.77 4.43
N ILE A 339 3.20 -11.79 3.87
CA ILE A 339 2.29 -12.67 4.62
C ILE A 339 3.06 -13.48 5.68
N LEU A 340 4.25 -14.02 5.35
CA LEU A 340 5.12 -14.71 6.31
C LEU A 340 5.49 -13.79 7.47
N PHE A 341 5.93 -12.57 7.16
CA PHE A 341 6.30 -11.58 8.16
C PHE A 341 5.10 -11.21 9.04
N TRP A 342 3.92 -10.97 8.44
CA TRP A 342 2.69 -10.67 9.16
C TRP A 342 2.28 -11.79 10.11
N VAL A 343 2.20 -13.05 9.65
CA VAL A 343 1.86 -14.20 10.51
C VAL A 343 2.89 -14.36 11.64
N LYS A 344 4.17 -14.13 11.34
CA LYS A 344 5.25 -14.21 12.33
C LYS A 344 5.16 -13.12 13.38
N GLU A 345 4.91 -11.87 13.02
CA GLU A 345 5.03 -10.72 13.93
C GLU A 345 3.68 -10.22 14.48
N ALA A 346 2.56 -10.79 14.04
CA ALA A 346 1.22 -10.40 14.53
C ALA A 346 1.06 -10.60 16.04
N GLU A 347 0.52 -9.58 16.70
CA GLU A 347 0.14 -9.57 18.10
C GLU A 347 -1.11 -8.68 18.29
N PRO A 348 -2.30 -9.27 18.59
CA PRO A 348 -2.54 -10.70 18.77
C PRO A 348 -2.32 -11.51 17.47
N LYS A 349 -2.05 -12.80 17.66
CA LYS A 349 -1.86 -13.75 16.57
C LYS A 349 -3.07 -13.78 15.65
N VAL A 350 -2.81 -13.96 14.37
CA VAL A 350 -3.86 -14.14 13.36
C VAL A 350 -4.30 -15.60 13.33
N THR A 351 -5.49 -15.85 12.80
CA THR A 351 -6.04 -17.22 12.69
C THR A 351 -5.81 -17.82 11.32
N LEU A 352 -5.91 -19.15 11.23
CA LEU A 352 -5.89 -19.86 9.96
C LEU A 352 -6.88 -19.26 8.92
N HIS A 353 -8.07 -18.88 9.36
CA HIS A 353 -9.09 -18.28 8.50
C HIS A 353 -8.68 -16.90 7.96
N HIS A 354 -7.90 -16.10 8.71
CA HIS A 354 -7.34 -14.86 8.17
C HIS A 354 -6.37 -15.15 7.02
N LEU A 355 -5.48 -16.12 7.19
CA LEU A 355 -4.53 -16.54 6.15
C LEU A 355 -5.27 -17.04 4.89
N GLN A 356 -6.21 -17.96 5.06
CA GLN A 356 -7.02 -18.49 3.95
C GLN A 356 -7.76 -17.36 3.21
N SER A 357 -8.33 -16.41 3.96
CA SER A 357 -9.04 -15.27 3.37
C SER A 357 -8.14 -14.36 2.55
N VAL A 358 -6.90 -14.11 3.00
CA VAL A 358 -5.93 -13.31 2.23
C VAL A 358 -5.57 -14.00 0.92
N LEU A 359 -5.27 -15.30 0.95
CA LEU A 359 -4.90 -16.05 -0.25
C LEU A 359 -6.04 -16.12 -1.26
N VAL A 360 -7.28 -16.35 -0.81
CA VAL A 360 -8.46 -16.35 -1.69
C VAL A 360 -8.78 -14.93 -2.18
N CYS A 361 -8.56 -13.89 -1.38
CA CYS A 361 -8.76 -12.49 -1.78
C CYS A 361 -7.85 -12.12 -2.96
N MET A 362 -6.57 -12.52 -2.92
CA MET A 362 -5.64 -12.32 -4.05
C MET A 362 -6.15 -12.96 -5.34
N ILE A 363 -6.68 -14.19 -5.24
CA ILE A 363 -7.29 -14.90 -6.37
C ILE A 363 -8.53 -14.18 -6.86
N MET A 364 -9.44 -13.81 -5.96
CA MET A 364 -10.68 -13.09 -6.28
C MET A 364 -10.38 -11.79 -7.03
N LEU A 365 -9.46 -10.97 -6.51
CA LEU A 365 -9.12 -9.68 -7.09
C LEU A 365 -8.50 -9.85 -8.48
N LYS A 366 -7.66 -10.87 -8.70
CA LYS A 366 -7.12 -11.17 -10.02
C LYS A 366 -8.20 -11.67 -11.00
N VAL A 367 -9.10 -12.56 -10.56
CA VAL A 367 -10.26 -12.99 -11.38
C VAL A 367 -11.12 -11.78 -11.77
N LYS A 368 -11.45 -10.92 -10.81
CA LYS A 368 -12.21 -9.68 -11.04
C LYS A 368 -11.51 -8.78 -12.04
N TRP A 369 -10.19 -8.61 -11.94
CA TRP A 369 -9.40 -7.82 -12.87
C TRP A 369 -9.50 -8.34 -14.30
N VAL A 370 -9.25 -9.64 -14.51
CA VAL A 370 -9.28 -10.26 -15.85
C VAL A 370 -10.66 -10.14 -16.49
N LEU A 371 -11.73 -10.37 -15.70
CA LEU A 371 -13.12 -10.20 -16.17
C LEU A 371 -13.43 -8.74 -16.55
N LEU A 372 -12.93 -7.77 -15.79
CA LEU A 372 -13.17 -6.34 -16.07
C LEU A 372 -12.38 -5.82 -17.29
N GLN A 373 -11.16 -6.33 -17.50
CA GLN A 373 -10.27 -5.85 -18.57
C GLN A 373 -10.37 -6.69 -19.86
N GLY A 374 -11.38 -7.55 -20.00
CA GLY A 374 -11.59 -8.34 -21.21
C GLY A 374 -10.45 -9.30 -21.52
N GLY A 375 -9.81 -9.87 -20.49
CA GLY A 375 -8.70 -10.82 -20.64
C GLY A 375 -7.29 -10.25 -20.48
N ASP A 376 -7.13 -8.92 -20.32
CA ASP A 376 -5.83 -8.34 -19.98
C ASP A 376 -5.50 -8.58 -18.49
N THR A 377 -4.36 -9.21 -18.24
CA THR A 377 -3.91 -9.61 -16.91
C THR A 377 -2.97 -8.60 -16.26
N GLY A 378 -2.62 -7.53 -16.96
CA GLY A 378 -1.57 -6.61 -16.53
C GLY A 378 -0.17 -7.15 -16.83
N SER A 379 0.84 -6.71 -16.07
CA SER A 379 2.25 -7.06 -16.32
C SER A 379 2.80 -8.24 -15.50
N GLU A 380 2.00 -8.74 -14.55
CA GLU A 380 2.38 -9.90 -13.74
C GLU A 380 2.36 -11.15 -14.64
N LYS A 381 3.12 -12.21 -14.31
CA LYS A 381 3.08 -13.51 -15.03
C LYS A 381 3.24 -14.64 -14.02
N ASN A 382 2.44 -14.57 -12.97
CA ASN A 382 2.54 -15.47 -11.82
C ASN A 382 1.61 -16.68 -11.97
N LEU A 383 1.66 -17.59 -10.99
CA LEU A 383 0.90 -18.84 -11.01
C LEU A 383 -0.62 -18.63 -10.96
N ILE A 384 -1.10 -17.61 -10.23
CA ILE A 384 -2.54 -17.29 -10.15
C ILE A 384 -3.03 -16.87 -11.54
N GLU A 385 -2.28 -16.00 -12.18
CA GLU A 385 -2.59 -15.51 -13.51
C GLU A 385 -2.57 -16.62 -14.56
N THR A 386 -1.53 -17.44 -14.54
CA THR A 386 -1.41 -18.59 -15.46
C THR A 386 -2.58 -19.54 -15.28
N ALA A 387 -2.99 -19.82 -14.04
CA ALA A 387 -4.13 -20.66 -13.76
C ALA A 387 -5.43 -20.05 -14.32
N ILE A 388 -5.68 -18.75 -14.11
CA ILE A 388 -6.87 -18.04 -14.60
C ILE A 388 -6.92 -18.06 -16.13
N LEU A 389 -5.81 -17.74 -16.81
CA LEU A 389 -5.74 -17.71 -18.28
C LEU A 389 -5.95 -19.08 -18.94
N ASN A 390 -5.68 -20.16 -18.21
CA ASN A 390 -5.91 -21.53 -18.68
C ASN A 390 -7.34 -22.04 -18.41
N MET A 391 -8.18 -21.26 -17.71
CA MET A 391 -9.58 -21.64 -17.46
C MET A 391 -10.45 -21.42 -18.69
N THR A 392 -11.54 -22.18 -18.80
CA THR A 392 -12.61 -21.86 -19.75
C THR A 392 -13.40 -20.65 -19.28
N ASP A 393 -13.94 -19.84 -20.20
CA ASP A 393 -14.77 -18.68 -19.86
C ASP A 393 -15.89 -19.03 -18.88
N LYS A 394 -16.56 -20.18 -19.10
CA LYS A 394 -17.63 -20.67 -18.21
C LYS A 394 -17.14 -20.91 -16.78
N SER A 395 -15.97 -21.54 -16.61
CA SER A 395 -15.40 -21.78 -15.29
C SER A 395 -14.93 -20.49 -14.62
N LEU A 396 -14.41 -19.54 -15.40
CA LEU A 396 -13.98 -18.24 -14.89
C LEU A 396 -15.17 -17.40 -14.42
N GLU A 397 -16.27 -17.39 -15.19
CA GLU A 397 -17.54 -16.77 -14.80
C GLU A 397 -18.12 -17.42 -13.55
N GLU A 398 -18.07 -18.75 -13.43
CA GLU A 398 -18.51 -19.48 -12.23
C GLU A 398 -17.71 -19.08 -10.99
N VAL A 399 -16.38 -19.08 -11.07
CA VAL A 399 -15.52 -18.63 -9.95
C VAL A 399 -15.78 -17.16 -9.62
N GLY A 400 -15.91 -16.30 -10.64
CA GLY A 400 -16.24 -14.90 -10.47
C GLY A 400 -17.56 -14.70 -9.72
N ALA A 401 -18.60 -15.40 -10.13
CA ALA A 401 -19.91 -15.36 -9.49
C ALA A 401 -19.87 -15.89 -8.05
N ASN A 402 -19.12 -16.96 -7.80
CA ASN A 402 -18.96 -17.52 -6.46
C ASN A 402 -18.29 -16.51 -5.51
N LEU A 403 -17.20 -15.89 -5.94
CA LEU A 403 -16.38 -15.03 -5.07
C LEU A 403 -16.95 -13.61 -4.92
N ILE A 404 -17.63 -13.06 -5.94
CA ILE A 404 -18.13 -11.67 -5.89
C ILE A 404 -19.19 -11.46 -4.82
N THR A 405 -19.90 -12.52 -4.40
CA THR A 405 -20.88 -12.47 -3.31
C THR A 405 -20.28 -11.94 -2.01
N TYR A 406 -19.01 -12.26 -1.73
CA TYR A 406 -18.29 -11.80 -0.55
C TYR A 406 -17.72 -10.39 -0.70
N ASN A 407 -17.66 -9.83 -1.91
CA ASN A 407 -17.20 -8.46 -2.15
C ASN A 407 -18.36 -7.44 -2.16
N THR A 408 -19.47 -7.78 -1.50
CA THR A 408 -20.63 -6.90 -1.33
C THR A 408 -20.71 -6.43 0.12
N GLU A 409 -21.04 -5.15 0.34
CA GLU A 409 -21.19 -4.62 1.68
C GLU A 409 -22.25 -5.43 2.44
N LEU A 410 -21.85 -6.07 3.53
CA LEU A 410 -22.81 -6.66 4.46
C LEU A 410 -23.62 -5.54 5.07
N LYS A 411 -24.95 -5.68 5.05
CA LYS A 411 -25.82 -4.83 5.85
C LYS A 411 -25.63 -5.23 7.31
N ASP A 412 -24.65 -4.63 8.00
CA ASP A 412 -24.56 -4.83 9.45
C ASP A 412 -25.89 -4.38 10.06
N SER A 413 -26.51 -5.29 10.78
CA SER A 413 -27.74 -5.03 11.51
C SER A 413 -27.40 -4.85 12.99
N VAL A 414 -28.32 -4.25 13.74
CA VAL A 414 -28.24 -4.20 15.22
C VAL A 414 -28.04 -5.60 15.83
N ASN A 415 -28.44 -6.66 15.11
CA ASN A 415 -28.33 -8.05 15.52
C ASN A 415 -26.97 -8.72 15.19
N ASN A 416 -26.07 -8.07 14.43
CA ASN A 416 -24.74 -8.60 14.13
C ASN A 416 -23.69 -7.47 14.17
N PRO A 417 -23.08 -7.19 15.35
CA PRO A 417 -22.13 -6.11 15.49
C PRO A 417 -20.82 -6.39 14.75
N VAL A 418 -20.13 -5.31 14.36
CA VAL A 418 -18.83 -5.36 13.69
C VAL A 418 -17.80 -6.09 14.56
N LYS A 419 -17.14 -7.11 14.01
CA LYS A 419 -16.10 -7.88 14.72
C LYS A 419 -14.74 -7.19 14.60
N SER A 420 -14.48 -6.20 15.45
CA SER A 420 -13.25 -5.38 15.43
C SER A 420 -11.95 -6.18 15.58
N GLU A 421 -11.97 -7.34 16.26
CA GLU A 421 -10.83 -8.24 16.38
C GLU A 421 -10.40 -8.84 15.05
N LEU A 422 -11.36 -9.14 14.17
CA LEU A 422 -11.11 -9.66 12.83
C LEU A 422 -10.53 -8.57 11.93
N ILE A 423 -11.06 -7.34 12.03
CA ILE A 423 -10.51 -6.17 11.34
C ILE A 423 -9.08 -5.89 11.81
N HIS A 424 -8.79 -6.03 13.10
CA HIS A 424 -7.44 -5.82 13.65
C HIS A 424 -6.39 -6.75 13.00
N GLY A 425 -6.75 -8.01 12.74
CA GLY A 425 -5.89 -8.95 12.02
C GLY A 425 -5.47 -8.44 10.64
N PHE A 426 -6.42 -7.90 9.87
CA PHE A 426 -6.15 -7.33 8.54
C PHE A 426 -5.51 -5.93 8.62
N ALA A 427 -5.80 -5.13 9.64
CA ALA A 427 -5.11 -3.87 9.89
C ALA A 427 -3.60 -4.08 10.11
N GLN A 428 -3.22 -5.14 10.84
CA GLN A 428 -1.81 -5.56 10.98
C GLN A 428 -1.18 -5.85 9.61
N LEU A 429 -1.85 -6.63 8.76
CA LEU A 429 -1.39 -6.93 7.40
C LEU A 429 -1.17 -5.66 6.57
N GLN A 430 -2.09 -4.69 6.64
CA GLN A 430 -1.92 -3.41 5.94
C GLN A 430 -0.66 -2.68 6.37
N THR A 431 -0.31 -2.68 7.66
CA THR A 431 0.93 -2.04 8.11
C THR A 431 2.18 -2.76 7.60
N CYS A 432 2.14 -4.09 7.48
CA CYS A 432 3.23 -4.89 6.88
C CYS A 432 3.37 -4.61 5.38
N ILE A 433 2.26 -4.55 4.64
CA ILE A 433 2.24 -4.17 3.22
C ILE A 433 2.89 -2.79 3.05
N MET A 434 2.42 -1.79 3.80
CA MET A 434 2.92 -0.42 3.72
C MET A 434 4.42 -0.33 4.03
N ALA A 435 4.85 -0.90 5.16
CA ALA A 435 6.25 -0.84 5.58
C ALA A 435 7.17 -1.56 4.59
N THR A 436 6.79 -2.72 4.07
CA THR A 436 7.59 -3.45 3.07
C THR A 436 7.61 -2.72 1.73
N MET A 437 6.51 -2.12 1.27
CA MET A 437 6.49 -1.28 0.06
C MET A 437 7.45 -0.10 0.19
N HIS A 438 7.43 0.57 1.35
CA HIS A 438 8.31 1.69 1.65
C HIS A 438 9.77 1.25 1.71
N PHE A 439 10.06 0.10 2.34
CA PHE A 439 11.40 -0.50 2.35
C PHE A 439 11.89 -0.85 0.93
N ASN A 440 11.04 -1.49 0.12
CA ASN A 440 11.36 -1.84 -1.26
C ASN A 440 11.66 -0.59 -2.11
N SER A 441 10.90 0.49 -1.93
CA SER A 441 11.19 1.77 -2.59
C SER A 441 12.50 2.41 -2.12
N LEU A 442 12.82 2.32 -0.83
CA LEU A 442 14.08 2.84 -0.27
C LEU A 442 15.29 2.11 -0.85
N LEU A 443 15.16 0.81 -1.13
CA LEU A 443 16.17 0.02 -1.84
C LEU A 443 16.16 0.22 -3.37
N LEU A 444 15.36 1.14 -3.90
CA LEU A 444 15.20 1.41 -5.34
C LEU A 444 14.56 0.25 -6.13
N HIS A 445 13.53 -0.38 -5.54
CA HIS A 445 12.68 -1.40 -6.15
C HIS A 445 13.42 -2.65 -6.69
N PRO A 446 14.21 -3.37 -5.86
CA PRO A 446 14.77 -4.68 -6.24
C PRO A 446 13.70 -5.73 -6.57
N PHE A 447 12.50 -5.57 -5.99
CA PHE A 447 11.31 -6.35 -6.33
C PHE A 447 10.25 -5.45 -6.99
N PRO A 448 9.37 -6.01 -7.86
CA PRO A 448 8.16 -5.32 -8.27
C PRO A 448 7.35 -4.87 -7.05
N SER A 449 6.85 -3.64 -7.07
CA SER A 449 6.01 -3.13 -5.98
C SER A 449 4.70 -3.93 -5.90
N PRO A 450 4.28 -4.38 -4.71
CA PRO A 450 2.98 -5.03 -4.51
C PRO A 450 1.83 -4.19 -5.07
N CYS A 451 0.98 -4.81 -5.90
CA CYS A 451 -0.23 -4.17 -6.41
C CYS A 451 -1.34 -4.26 -5.35
N ILE A 452 -1.54 -3.20 -4.55
CA ILE A 452 -2.53 -3.17 -3.46
C ILE A 452 -3.95 -3.58 -3.96
N PRO A 453 -4.45 -3.07 -5.11
CA PRO A 453 -5.72 -3.51 -5.71
C PRO A 453 -5.84 -5.02 -6.01
N HIS A 454 -4.73 -5.76 -6.07
CA HIS A 454 -4.71 -7.21 -6.30
C HIS A 454 -4.49 -8.02 -5.02
N ILE A 455 -4.35 -7.37 -3.86
CA ILE A 455 -3.98 -8.02 -2.60
C ILE A 455 -5.03 -7.80 -1.52
N PHE A 456 -5.65 -6.61 -1.46
CA PHE A 456 -6.47 -6.22 -0.32
C PHE A 456 -7.81 -5.60 -0.74
N SER A 457 -8.90 -6.26 -0.35
CA SER A 457 -10.26 -5.70 -0.26
C SER A 457 -10.78 -5.99 1.14
N GLY A 458 -10.98 -4.92 1.92
CA GLY A 458 -11.43 -5.02 3.31
C GLY A 458 -12.78 -5.72 3.42
N THR A 459 -13.73 -5.36 2.55
CA THR A 459 -15.07 -5.95 2.53
C THR A 459 -15.01 -7.45 2.28
N PHE A 460 -14.28 -7.88 1.23
CA PHE A 460 -14.10 -9.30 0.94
C PHE A 460 -13.43 -10.05 2.09
N LEU A 461 -12.31 -9.53 2.60
CA LEU A 461 -11.55 -10.16 3.67
C LEU A 461 -12.40 -10.36 4.92
N TYR A 462 -13.19 -9.35 5.30
CA TYR A 462 -14.08 -9.42 6.44
C TYR A 462 -15.17 -10.49 6.26
N ASN A 463 -15.90 -10.42 5.15
CA ASN A 463 -17.03 -11.29 4.86
C ASN A 463 -16.61 -12.75 4.70
N PHE A 464 -15.52 -12.99 3.95
CA PHE A 464 -15.05 -14.34 3.69
C PHE A 464 -14.47 -14.98 4.95
N CYS A 465 -13.76 -14.23 5.79
CA CYS A 465 -13.25 -14.74 7.06
C CYS A 465 -14.39 -15.09 8.03
N LEU A 466 -15.51 -14.35 8.00
CA LEU A 466 -16.72 -14.73 8.72
C LEU A 466 -17.33 -16.03 8.18
N GLU A 467 -17.46 -16.15 6.87
CA GLU A 467 -18.00 -17.35 6.22
C GLU A 467 -17.19 -18.59 6.62
N LEU A 468 -15.86 -18.54 6.52
CA LEU A 468 -15.00 -19.67 6.87
C LEU A 468 -15.15 -20.13 8.32
N LYS A 469 -15.48 -19.22 9.25
CA LYS A 469 -15.71 -19.58 10.67
C LYS A 469 -16.97 -20.40 10.88
N GLU A 470 -17.96 -20.28 9.99
CA GLU A 470 -19.21 -21.04 10.05
C GLU A 470 -19.14 -22.36 9.27
N GLN A 471 -18.13 -22.52 8.41
CA GLN A 471 -17.94 -23.72 7.60
C GLN A 471 -17.44 -24.91 8.43
N LYS A 472 -18.06 -26.08 8.19
CA LYS A 472 -17.64 -27.35 8.83
C LYS A 472 -16.30 -27.86 8.29
N ASP A 473 -16.05 -27.63 7.00
CA ASP A 473 -14.81 -27.99 6.30
C ASP A 473 -14.39 -26.80 5.42
N PRO A 474 -13.65 -25.83 6.00
CA PRO A 474 -13.21 -24.63 5.28
C PRO A 474 -12.36 -24.93 4.04
N ASP A 475 -11.54 -25.99 4.08
CA ASP A 475 -10.69 -26.36 2.94
C ASP A 475 -11.54 -26.88 1.77
N PHE A 476 -12.45 -27.82 2.05
CA PHE A 476 -13.35 -28.33 1.02
C PHE A 476 -14.17 -27.19 0.40
N PHE A 477 -14.67 -26.29 1.23
CA PHE A 477 -15.43 -25.13 0.79
C PHE A 477 -14.63 -24.23 -0.17
N ILE A 478 -13.36 -23.90 0.16
CA ILE A 478 -12.49 -23.11 -0.73
C ILE A 478 -12.25 -23.85 -2.05
N HIS A 479 -12.01 -25.16 -2.00
CA HIS A 479 -11.80 -25.95 -3.22
C HIS A 479 -13.04 -25.98 -4.13
N GLU A 480 -14.25 -26.05 -3.57
CA GLU A 480 -15.49 -25.95 -4.37
C GLU A 480 -15.66 -24.56 -4.98
N LEU A 481 -15.39 -23.49 -4.21
CA LEU A 481 -15.47 -22.11 -4.73
C LEU A 481 -14.51 -21.85 -5.91
N LEU A 482 -13.32 -22.44 -5.88
CA LEU A 482 -12.29 -22.31 -6.91
C LEU A 482 -12.43 -23.34 -8.05
N VAL A 483 -13.57 -24.02 -8.15
CA VAL A 483 -13.82 -25.16 -9.06
C VAL A 483 -12.85 -26.30 -8.79
N LYS A 484 -13.29 -27.27 -7.99
CA LYS A 484 -12.45 -28.34 -7.47
C LYS A 484 -11.71 -29.10 -8.57
N GLY A 485 -10.39 -29.20 -8.42
CA GLY A 485 -9.51 -29.87 -9.39
C GLY A 485 -9.03 -28.96 -10.53
N SER A 486 -9.36 -27.67 -10.49
CA SER A 486 -8.79 -26.67 -11.39
C SER A 486 -7.33 -26.35 -11.06
N GLN A 487 -6.60 -25.78 -12.03
CA GLN A 487 -5.27 -25.21 -11.80
C GLN A 487 -5.30 -24.07 -10.77
N LEU A 488 -6.45 -23.40 -10.61
CA LEU A 488 -6.62 -22.33 -9.62
C LEU A 488 -6.64 -22.89 -8.19
N THR A 489 -7.25 -24.05 -8.02
CA THR A 489 -7.21 -24.80 -6.76
C THR A 489 -5.79 -25.26 -6.43
N GLU A 490 -5.04 -25.75 -7.42
CA GLU A 490 -3.62 -26.12 -7.26
C GLU A 490 -2.76 -24.91 -6.90
N SER A 491 -3.05 -23.76 -7.52
CA SER A 491 -2.40 -22.49 -7.24
C SER A 491 -2.64 -22.03 -5.80
N TYR A 492 -3.89 -22.05 -5.34
CA TYR A 492 -4.23 -21.78 -3.95
C TYR A 492 -3.48 -22.71 -2.99
N GLN A 493 -3.49 -24.02 -3.24
CA GLN A 493 -2.83 -24.99 -2.39
C GLN A 493 -1.31 -24.77 -2.34
N CYS A 494 -0.69 -24.44 -3.47
CA CYS A 494 0.74 -24.13 -3.55
C CYS A 494 1.11 -22.93 -2.67
N LEU A 495 0.32 -21.86 -2.70
CA LEU A 495 0.54 -20.67 -1.87
C LEU A 495 0.31 -20.97 -0.39
N PHE A 496 -0.74 -21.72 -0.08
CA PHE A 496 -1.05 -22.12 1.28
C PHE A 496 0.06 -22.98 1.89
N ASP A 497 0.54 -23.99 1.15
CA ASP A 497 1.65 -24.85 1.57
C ASP A 497 2.94 -24.04 1.73
N ALA A 498 3.21 -23.08 0.83
CA ALA A 498 4.37 -22.21 0.93
C ALA A 498 4.40 -21.40 2.23
N VAL A 499 3.24 -20.90 2.68
CA VAL A 499 3.14 -20.21 3.97
C VAL A 499 3.24 -21.20 5.12
N MET A 500 2.42 -22.26 5.12
CA MET A 500 2.32 -23.20 6.24
C MET A 500 3.61 -23.96 6.53
N GLU A 501 4.40 -24.28 5.51
CA GLU A 501 5.70 -24.95 5.68
C GLU A 501 6.84 -24.00 6.11
N SER A 502 6.61 -22.68 6.04
CA SER A 502 7.62 -21.65 6.30
C SER A 502 7.46 -20.95 7.66
N ILE A 503 6.33 -21.17 8.35
CA ILE A 503 6.03 -20.54 9.63
C ILE A 503 6.22 -21.52 10.80
N ASP A 504 6.50 -20.99 11.99
CA ASP A 504 6.29 -21.72 13.23
C ASP A 504 4.77 -21.85 13.47
N PRO A 505 4.20 -23.07 13.55
CA PRO A 505 2.77 -23.28 13.77
C PRO A 505 2.23 -22.58 15.03
N ASN A 506 3.09 -22.30 16.02
CA ASN A 506 2.68 -21.59 17.23
C ASN A 506 2.38 -20.09 16.99
N ARG A 507 2.78 -19.54 15.84
CA ARG A 507 2.52 -18.14 15.47
C ARG A 507 1.18 -17.94 14.74
N LEU A 508 0.53 -19.02 14.31
CA LEU A 508 -0.77 -18.98 13.65
C LEU A 508 -1.82 -19.72 14.50
N GLU A 509 -2.88 -19.01 14.92
CA GLU A 509 -3.93 -19.61 15.73
C GLU A 509 -4.61 -20.75 14.95
N GLN A 510 -4.81 -21.89 15.63
CA GLN A 510 -5.43 -23.12 15.10
C GLN A 510 -4.52 -23.94 14.15
N ALA A 511 -3.32 -23.47 13.81
CA ALA A 511 -2.42 -24.17 12.89
C ALA A 511 -1.94 -25.54 13.39
N THR A 512 -1.54 -25.66 14.66
CA THR A 512 -1.11 -26.95 15.24
C THR A 512 -2.25 -27.98 15.21
N LYS A 513 -3.47 -27.55 15.53
CA LYS A 513 -4.67 -28.41 15.46
C LYS A 513 -4.90 -28.89 14.02
N TYR A 514 -4.87 -27.96 13.07
CA TYR A 514 -5.04 -28.25 11.64
C TYR A 514 -3.99 -29.25 11.11
N LEU A 515 -2.70 -29.03 11.41
CA LEU A 515 -1.62 -29.91 10.98
C LEU A 515 -1.76 -31.33 11.56
N ASN A 516 -2.16 -31.45 12.82
CA ASN A 516 -2.42 -32.74 13.46
C ASN A 516 -3.57 -33.48 12.78
N GLU A 517 -4.71 -32.82 12.55
CA GLU A 517 -5.88 -33.40 11.86
C GLU A 517 -5.52 -33.93 10.46
N LYS A 518 -4.72 -33.16 9.69
CA LYS A 518 -4.24 -33.58 8.36
C LYS A 518 -3.27 -34.77 8.42
N LEU A 519 -2.41 -34.86 9.44
CA LEU A 519 -1.54 -36.02 9.64
C LEU A 519 -2.34 -37.29 9.94
N PHE A 520 -3.40 -37.20 10.76
CA PHE A 520 -4.31 -38.32 11.03
C PHE A 520 -5.04 -38.76 9.74
N CYS A 521 -5.39 -37.84 8.85
CA CYS A 521 -6.01 -38.16 7.55
C CYS A 521 -5.02 -38.78 6.53
N LYS A 522 -3.71 -38.51 6.63
CA LYS A 522 -2.67 -39.09 5.75
C LYS A 522 -2.50 -40.62 5.94
N GLY A 523 -3.05 -41.22 7.00
CA GLY A 523 -3.12 -42.68 7.17
C GLY A 523 -4.02 -43.40 6.15
N ARG A 524 -4.70 -42.68 5.24
CA ARG A 524 -5.60 -43.25 4.23
C ARG A 524 -5.54 -42.54 2.87
N ARG A 525 -4.38 -42.41 2.20
CA ARG A 525 -4.33 -42.17 0.73
C ARG A 525 -3.10 -42.78 0.04
N PRO A 526 -3.16 -43.06 -1.28
CA PRO A 526 -2.12 -43.75 -2.06
C PRO A 526 -0.90 -42.86 -2.35
N LYS A 527 0.23 -43.51 -2.68
CA LYS A 527 1.54 -42.92 -2.97
C LYS A 527 1.48 -41.81 -4.03
N LEU A 528 2.27 -40.74 -3.81
CA LEU A 528 2.53 -39.66 -4.77
C LEU A 528 2.98 -40.24 -6.12
N VAL A 529 2.42 -39.72 -7.20
CA VAL A 529 2.92 -39.91 -8.56
C VAL A 529 4.14 -39.00 -8.74
N GLU A 530 5.29 -39.63 -9.00
CA GLU A 530 6.53 -38.98 -9.42
C GLU A 530 6.38 -38.33 -10.80
N ASN A 531 7.00 -37.15 -10.93
CA ASN A 531 7.62 -36.59 -12.13
C ASN A 531 6.77 -36.51 -13.42
N VAL A 532 6.32 -35.29 -13.74
CA VAL A 532 6.18 -34.85 -15.13
C VAL A 532 7.27 -33.81 -15.42
N LEU A 533 8.35 -34.28 -16.02
CA LEU A 533 9.32 -33.46 -16.74
C LEU A 533 8.59 -32.78 -17.91
N LEU A 534 8.44 -31.46 -17.86
CA LEU A 534 8.07 -30.65 -19.02
C LEU A 534 9.24 -30.68 -20.00
N THR A 535 9.16 -31.60 -20.97
CA THR A 535 9.96 -31.53 -22.19
C THR A 535 9.36 -30.45 -23.07
N THR A 536 10.08 -29.35 -23.23
CA THR A 536 9.81 -28.32 -24.22
C THR A 536 10.09 -28.88 -25.62
N SER A 537 9.05 -29.40 -26.28
CA SER A 537 9.10 -29.58 -27.74
C SER A 537 8.26 -28.50 -28.41
N ASN A 538 8.97 -27.57 -29.05
CA ASN A 538 8.44 -26.58 -29.97
C ASN A 538 7.59 -27.27 -31.05
N LYS A 539 6.30 -26.94 -31.12
CA LYS A 539 5.41 -27.35 -32.21
C LYS A 539 4.62 -26.21 -32.85
N PHE A 540 5.10 -24.96 -32.72
CA PHE A 540 4.58 -23.81 -33.46
C PHE A 540 5.67 -22.99 -34.16
N SER A 541 6.63 -23.68 -34.77
CA SER A 541 7.55 -23.11 -35.75
C SER A 541 7.27 -23.74 -37.12
N CYS A 542 6.21 -23.28 -37.80
CA CYS A 542 6.00 -23.37 -39.25
C CYS A 542 4.61 -22.80 -39.53
N LEU A 543 4.53 -21.56 -40.04
CA LEU A 543 3.53 -21.05 -40.99
C LEU A 543 3.63 -19.51 -41.07
N TYR A 544 4.76 -19.00 -41.57
CA TYR A 544 4.83 -17.69 -42.22
C TYR A 544 5.94 -17.74 -43.26
N MET A 545 5.59 -18.21 -44.46
CA MET A 545 6.27 -17.92 -45.72
C MET A 545 5.22 -18.01 -46.82
N ARG A 546 4.76 -16.86 -47.31
CA ARG A 546 4.27 -16.65 -48.68
C ARG A 546 4.04 -15.15 -48.92
N ASP A 547 5.03 -14.58 -49.60
CA ASP A 547 4.91 -13.83 -50.85
C ASP A 547 3.87 -12.70 -50.90
N SER A 548 4.38 -11.46 -50.87
CA SER A 548 3.77 -10.30 -51.52
C SER A 548 4.78 -9.75 -52.53
N GLU A 549 4.71 -10.25 -53.76
CA GLU A 549 5.10 -9.53 -54.96
C GLU A 549 3.87 -8.76 -55.48
N ASP A 550 4.13 -7.52 -55.87
CA ASP A 550 3.48 -6.68 -56.88
C ASP A 550 1.98 -6.32 -56.76
N ASP A 551 1.70 -5.01 -56.64
CA ASP A 551 1.17 -4.21 -57.75
C ASP A 551 1.19 -2.70 -57.40
N ASP A 552 1.84 -1.94 -58.29
CA ASP A 552 1.84 -0.48 -58.59
C ASP A 552 2.18 0.60 -57.53
#